data_AF-A0A2V8RQF4-F1
#
_entry.id   AF-A0A2V8RQF4-F1
#
_cell.length_a   1.000
_cell.length_b   1.000
_cell.length_c   1.000
_cell.angle_alpha   90.00
_cell.angle_beta   90.00
_cell.angle_gamma   90.00
#
_symmetry.space_group_name_H-M   'P 1'
#
loop_
_entity.id
_entity.type
_entity.pdbx_description
1 polymer ?
#
loop_
_entity_poly.entity_id
_entity_poly.type
_entity_poly.pdbx_seq_one_letter_code
_entity_poly.pdbx_strand_id
1 'polypeptide(L)'
;MRWAQILIVILIIFVLLVATATAIAVVYRRQQKLLAARAQRELRPRQPRSLFADTQQALDESARALPQQSTQGYMQQRTAFMARAATGDLSVLKDAQRTNDVALYRIVLKELVERSARADDRLRDLASFVAGDGQLRGSVELAEAYSAFWQQSPDRTTTGMMLQLAALSDDADTFRKAVEIACLFWQSGQLPQFKGEELRQLVDSQYWLLSADARRTGAGFVLKQKLGSLRAELSAAHESAAPSDERAVETDVKDRG
;
A
#
# COMPACT_ATOMS: atom_id res chain seq x y z
N MET A 1 8.19 -46.36 -33.77
CA MET A 1 8.23 -44.88 -33.95
C MET A 1 7.91 -44.09 -32.68
N ARG A 2 6.88 -44.44 -31.87
CA ARG A 2 6.53 -43.69 -30.63
C ARG A 2 7.65 -43.61 -29.56
N TRP A 3 8.44 -44.67 -29.41
CA TRP A 3 9.56 -44.70 -28.46
C TRP A 3 10.69 -43.70 -28.76
N ALA A 4 10.99 -43.48 -30.05
CA ALA A 4 12.01 -42.51 -30.45
C ALA A 4 11.58 -41.07 -30.14
N GLN A 5 10.29 -40.74 -30.29
CA GLN A 5 9.76 -39.42 -29.94
C GLN A 5 9.80 -39.17 -28.43
N ILE A 6 9.50 -40.17 -27.60
CA ILE A 6 9.58 -40.05 -26.13
C ILE A 6 11.02 -39.79 -25.68
N LEU A 7 12.01 -40.50 -26.26
CA LEU A 7 13.43 -40.28 -25.93
C LEU A 7 13.91 -38.88 -26.32
N ILE A 8 13.47 -38.35 -27.47
CA ILE A 8 13.82 -36.98 -27.90
C ILE A 8 13.24 -35.93 -26.94
N VAL A 9 11.99 -36.09 -26.49
CA VAL A 9 11.36 -35.14 -25.55
C VAL A 9 12.08 -35.14 -24.20
N ILE A 10 12.43 -36.32 -23.69
CA ILE A 10 13.19 -36.45 -22.42
C ILE A 10 14.55 -35.76 -22.54
N LEU A 11 15.24 -35.93 -23.68
CA LEU A 11 16.53 -35.29 -23.93
C LEU A 11 16.42 -33.76 -23.92
N ILE A 12 15.39 -33.20 -24.56
CA ILE A 12 15.16 -31.75 -24.61
C ILE A 12 14.89 -31.18 -23.21
N ILE A 13 14.05 -31.85 -22.41
CA ILE A 13 13.76 -31.43 -21.03
C ILE A 13 15.03 -31.46 -20.18
N PHE A 14 15.84 -32.51 -20.32
CA PHE A 14 17.10 -32.62 -19.58
C PHE A 14 18.08 -31.49 -19.93
N VAL A 15 18.23 -31.16 -21.22
CA VAL A 15 19.09 -30.05 -21.66
C VAL A 15 18.59 -28.71 -21.11
N LEU A 16 17.27 -28.47 -21.11
CA LEU A 16 16.68 -27.26 -20.52
C LEU A 16 16.92 -27.16 -19.01
N LEU A 17 16.80 -28.26 -18.27
CA LEU A 17 17.08 -28.27 -16.84
C LEU A 17 18.55 -27.97 -16.53
N VAL A 18 19.49 -28.51 -17.30
CA VAL A 18 20.92 -28.22 -17.14
C VAL A 18 21.24 -26.75 -17.49
N ALA A 19 20.60 -26.20 -18.53
CA ALA A 19 20.78 -24.80 -18.91
C ALA A 19 20.27 -23.83 -17.84
N THR A 20 19.11 -24.13 -17.22
CA THR A 20 18.56 -23.29 -16.14
C THR A 20 19.41 -23.35 -14.87
N ALA A 21 19.88 -24.54 -14.47
CA ALA A 21 20.73 -24.71 -13.30
C ALA A 21 22.08 -23.97 -13.45
N THR A 22 22.68 -24.02 -14.64
CA THR A 22 23.95 -23.32 -14.92
C THR A 22 23.77 -21.80 -14.92
N ALA A 23 22.68 -21.28 -15.46
CA ALA A 23 22.37 -19.85 -15.42
C ALA A 23 22.24 -19.31 -13.98
N ILE A 24 21.52 -20.05 -13.13
CA ILE A 24 21.35 -19.70 -11.70
C ILE A 24 22.70 -19.71 -10.98
N ALA A 25 23.53 -20.73 -11.20
CA ALA A 25 24.86 -20.83 -10.58
C ALA A 25 25.79 -19.66 -10.97
N VAL A 26 25.72 -19.18 -12.22
CA VAL A 26 26.51 -18.03 -12.69
C VAL A 26 26.08 -16.73 -12.01
N VAL A 27 24.76 -16.50 -11.87
CA VAL A 27 24.22 -15.31 -11.17
C VAL A 27 24.64 -15.33 -9.70
N TYR A 28 24.55 -16.48 -9.05
CA TYR A 28 24.93 -16.63 -7.64
C TYR A 28 26.42 -16.37 -7.40
N ARG A 29 27.30 -16.88 -8.28
CA ARG A 29 28.75 -16.59 -8.23
C ARG A 29 29.05 -15.10 -8.46
N ARG A 30 28.31 -14.42 -9.33
CA ARG A 30 28.50 -12.97 -9.54
C ARG A 30 28.09 -12.17 -8.30
N GLN A 31 27.01 -12.54 -7.62
CA GLN A 31 26.59 -11.89 -6.38
C GLN A 31 27.60 -12.11 -5.24
N GLN A 32 28.15 -13.32 -5.08
CA GLN A 32 29.19 -13.57 -4.07
C GLN A 32 30.45 -12.74 -4.29
N LYS A 33 30.91 -12.56 -5.53
CA LYS A 33 32.06 -11.69 -5.84
C LYS A 33 31.81 -10.23 -5.45
N LEU A 34 30.58 -9.73 -5.60
CA LEU A 34 30.21 -8.37 -5.20
C LEU A 34 30.18 -8.20 -3.68
N LEU A 35 29.75 -9.21 -2.93
CA LEU A 35 29.74 -9.18 -1.46
C LEU A 35 31.16 -9.25 -0.88
N ALA A 36 32.04 -10.10 -1.45
CA ALA A 36 33.44 -10.16 -1.04
C ALA A 36 34.20 -8.84 -1.31
N ALA A 37 33.90 -8.18 -2.43
CA ALA A 37 34.48 -6.87 -2.76
C ALA A 37 34.00 -5.75 -1.82
N ARG A 38 32.80 -5.87 -1.24
CA ARG A 38 32.32 -4.95 -0.19
C ARG A 38 33.01 -5.19 1.15
N ALA A 39 33.18 -6.45 1.56
CA ALA A 39 33.87 -6.80 2.81
C ALA A 39 35.34 -6.31 2.85
N GLN A 40 36.04 -6.29 1.70
CA GLN A 40 37.41 -5.75 1.62
C GLN A 40 37.51 -4.22 1.67
N ARG A 41 36.41 -3.48 1.42
CA ARG A 41 36.42 -2.01 1.55
C ARG A 41 36.30 -1.52 2.99
N GLU A 42 35.85 -2.37 3.91
CA GLU A 42 35.61 -2.00 5.31
C GLU A 42 36.85 -2.12 6.23
N LEU A 43 37.96 -2.68 5.74
CA LEU A 43 39.17 -2.95 6.54
C LEU A 43 40.40 -2.14 6.12
N ARG A 44 40.25 -0.94 5.55
CA ARG A 44 41.38 -0.02 5.43
C ARG A 44 41.57 0.71 6.76
N PRO A 45 42.74 0.60 7.43
CA PRO A 45 43.03 1.40 8.63
C PRO A 45 42.99 2.87 8.24
N ARG A 46 41.98 3.56 8.76
CA ARG A 46 41.75 4.99 8.54
C ARG A 46 42.80 5.73 9.37
N GLN A 47 43.73 6.42 8.71
CA GLN A 47 44.64 7.31 9.41
C GLN A 47 43.82 8.32 10.22
N PRO A 48 44.21 8.62 11.48
CA PRO A 48 43.47 9.53 12.35
C PRO A 48 43.48 10.93 11.73
N ARG A 49 42.39 11.23 11.02
CA ARG A 49 42.11 12.51 10.39
C ARG A 49 41.55 13.42 11.46
N SER A 50 42.21 14.55 11.70
CA SER A 50 41.76 15.55 12.67
C SER A 50 40.32 15.95 12.36
N LEU A 51 39.41 15.75 13.31
CA LEU A 51 37.95 15.88 13.19
C LEU A 51 37.44 17.30 12.88
N PHE A 52 38.34 18.28 12.79
CA PHE A 52 37.97 19.69 12.68
C PHE A 52 38.73 20.48 11.61
N ALA A 53 39.76 19.90 10.97
CA ALA A 53 40.61 20.65 10.02
C ALA A 53 39.96 20.81 8.63
N ASP A 54 39.27 19.78 8.14
CA ASP A 54 38.59 19.83 6.83
C ASP A 54 37.24 20.57 6.90
N THR A 55 36.67 20.74 8.09
CA THR A 55 35.31 21.25 8.27
C THR A 55 35.22 22.77 8.10
N GLN A 56 36.19 23.55 8.59
CA GLN A 56 36.14 25.01 8.49
C GLN A 56 36.42 25.51 7.07
N GLN A 57 37.39 24.92 6.38
CA GLN A 57 37.72 25.30 5.00
C GLN A 57 36.66 24.81 4.00
N ALA A 58 36.08 23.62 4.21
CA ALA A 58 34.95 23.15 3.42
C ALA A 58 33.65 23.91 3.72
N LEU A 59 33.41 24.40 4.95
CA LEU A 59 32.25 25.24 5.26
C LEU A 59 32.33 26.60 4.58
N ASP A 60 33.51 27.23 4.55
CA ASP A 60 33.72 28.54 3.91
C ASP A 60 33.70 28.48 2.37
N GLU A 61 34.16 27.38 1.76
CA GLU A 61 34.04 27.16 0.30
C GLU A 61 32.65 26.66 -0.12
N SER A 62 31.99 25.81 0.67
CA SER A 62 30.64 25.30 0.37
C SER A 62 29.54 26.35 0.59
N ALA A 63 29.74 27.29 1.51
CA ALA A 63 28.82 28.41 1.71
C ALA A 63 28.86 29.43 0.55
N ARG A 64 29.98 29.51 -0.19
CA ARG A 64 30.13 30.42 -1.35
C ARG A 64 29.78 29.77 -2.69
N ALA A 65 29.67 28.45 -2.76
CA ALA A 65 29.43 27.68 -3.99
C ALA A 65 28.10 26.90 -4.01
N LEU A 66 27.10 27.30 -3.21
CA LEU A 66 25.72 26.86 -3.46
C LEU A 66 25.19 27.62 -4.68
N PRO A 67 24.88 26.95 -5.81
CA PRO A 67 24.36 27.63 -6.98
C PRO A 67 22.97 28.19 -6.65
N GLN A 68 22.86 29.50 -6.42
CA GLN A 68 21.58 30.20 -6.21
C GLN A 68 20.55 29.94 -7.33
N GLN A 69 21.01 29.50 -8.51
CA GLN A 69 20.18 29.06 -9.63
C GLN A 69 19.33 27.82 -9.31
N SER A 70 19.76 26.90 -8.43
CA SER A 70 18.98 25.70 -8.10
C SER A 70 17.78 26.03 -7.22
N THR A 71 17.90 27.00 -6.31
CA THR A 71 16.80 27.43 -5.44
C THR A 71 15.72 28.16 -6.23
N GLN A 72 16.09 29.05 -7.15
CA GLN A 72 15.12 29.76 -7.99
C GLN A 72 14.34 28.81 -8.91
N GLY A 73 15.03 27.88 -9.58
CA GLY A 73 14.38 26.87 -10.43
C GLY A 73 13.42 25.97 -9.63
N TYR A 74 13.83 25.52 -8.44
CA TYR A 74 12.97 24.74 -7.55
C TYR A 74 11.71 25.51 -7.12
N MET A 75 11.86 26.78 -6.75
CA MET A 75 10.74 27.62 -6.32
C MET A 75 9.76 27.89 -7.47
N GLN A 76 10.28 28.14 -8.69
CA GLN A 76 9.45 28.30 -9.89
C GLN A 76 8.67 27.01 -10.20
N GLN A 77 9.35 25.86 -10.17
CA GLN A 77 8.72 24.56 -10.38
C GLN A 77 7.62 24.31 -9.34
N ARG A 78 7.93 24.47 -8.04
CA ARG A 78 6.95 24.34 -6.97
C ARG A 78 5.74 25.26 -7.18
N THR A 79 5.97 26.51 -7.57
CA THR A 79 4.90 27.49 -7.84
C THR A 79 4.01 27.02 -8.99
N ALA A 80 4.58 26.45 -10.06
CA ALA A 80 3.82 25.89 -11.17
C ALA A 80 2.96 24.67 -10.76
N PHE A 81 3.50 23.78 -9.93
CA PHE A 81 2.74 22.65 -9.36
C PHE A 81 1.56 23.14 -8.51
N MET A 82 1.79 24.13 -7.63
CA MET A 82 0.73 24.71 -6.81
C MET A 82 -0.33 25.42 -7.64
N ALA A 83 0.05 26.15 -8.68
CA ALA A 83 -0.90 26.83 -9.56
C ALA A 83 -1.84 25.82 -10.26
N ARG A 84 -1.32 24.67 -10.71
CA ARG A 84 -2.12 23.59 -11.31
C ARG A 84 -3.00 22.87 -10.27
N ALA A 85 -2.47 22.60 -9.08
CA ALA A 85 -3.27 22.05 -7.99
C ALA A 85 -4.43 22.98 -7.62
N ALA A 86 -4.17 24.29 -7.59
CA ALA A 86 -5.16 25.33 -7.33
C ALA A 86 -6.22 25.47 -8.43
N THR A 87 -6.02 24.93 -9.64
CA THR A 87 -7.09 24.82 -10.65
C THR A 87 -7.90 23.52 -10.49
N GLY A 88 -7.39 22.54 -9.74
CA GLY A 88 -7.98 21.21 -9.58
C GLY A 88 -7.47 20.18 -10.58
N ASP A 89 -6.35 20.45 -11.26
CA ASP A 89 -5.73 19.50 -12.19
C ASP A 89 -5.14 18.31 -11.41
N LEU A 90 -5.77 17.14 -11.47
CA LEU A 90 -5.30 15.94 -10.76
C LEU A 90 -4.00 15.36 -11.34
N SER A 91 -3.70 15.60 -12.62
CA SER A 91 -2.52 15.06 -13.30
C SER A 91 -1.21 15.56 -12.70
N VAL A 92 -1.26 16.73 -12.04
CA VAL A 92 -0.17 17.34 -11.29
C VAL A 92 0.41 16.41 -10.21
N LEU A 93 -0.39 15.49 -9.65
CA LEU A 93 0.10 14.51 -8.66
C LEU A 93 1.08 13.51 -9.26
N LYS A 94 0.80 13.05 -10.48
CA LYS A 94 1.68 12.13 -11.21
C LYS A 94 2.99 12.83 -11.57
N ASP A 95 2.88 14.08 -12.02
CA ASP A 95 4.04 14.90 -12.33
C ASP A 95 4.89 15.15 -11.08
N ALA A 96 4.25 15.44 -9.94
CA ALA A 96 4.96 15.64 -8.68
C ALA A 96 5.63 14.34 -8.20
N GLN A 97 4.94 13.19 -8.30
CA GLN A 97 5.51 11.89 -7.95
C GLN A 97 6.76 11.57 -8.78
N ARG A 98 6.76 11.88 -10.09
CA ARG A 98 7.92 11.65 -10.98
C ARG A 98 9.16 12.44 -10.58
N THR A 99 9.02 13.53 -9.85
CA THR A 99 10.17 14.30 -9.33
C THR A 99 10.89 13.58 -8.19
N ASN A 100 10.27 12.55 -7.58
CA ASN A 100 10.70 11.88 -6.35
C ASN A 100 10.85 12.82 -5.13
N ASP A 101 10.31 14.04 -5.20
CA ASP A 101 10.22 14.94 -4.04
C ASP A 101 8.93 14.64 -3.25
N VAL A 102 9.08 13.86 -2.18
CA VAL A 102 7.97 13.46 -1.29
C VAL A 102 7.31 14.67 -0.63
N ALA A 103 8.07 15.73 -0.32
CA ALA A 103 7.52 16.93 0.31
C ALA A 103 6.66 17.71 -0.68
N LEU A 104 7.14 17.91 -1.91
CA LEU A 104 6.37 18.54 -2.97
C LEU A 104 5.08 17.75 -3.25
N TYR A 105 5.19 16.43 -3.40
CA TYR A 105 4.03 15.56 -3.60
C TYR A 105 2.96 15.73 -2.51
N ARG A 106 3.37 15.70 -1.23
CA ARG A 106 2.47 15.85 -0.09
C ARG A 106 1.78 17.22 -0.08
N ILE A 107 2.51 18.29 -0.39
CA ILE A 107 1.94 19.64 -0.45
C ILE A 107 0.90 19.74 -1.58
N VAL A 108 1.22 19.20 -2.76
CA VAL A 108 0.29 19.15 -3.91
C VAL A 108 -0.98 18.38 -3.56
N LEU A 109 -0.83 17.19 -2.95
CA LEU A 109 -1.96 16.37 -2.56
C LEU A 109 -2.83 17.06 -1.52
N LYS A 110 -2.21 17.68 -0.50
CA LYS A 110 -2.93 18.43 0.52
C LYS A 110 -3.78 19.56 -0.09
N GLU A 111 -3.21 20.36 -0.99
CA GLU A 111 -3.95 21.43 -1.68
C GLU A 111 -5.17 20.89 -2.45
N LEU A 112 -4.99 19.77 -3.16
CA LEU A 112 -6.09 19.12 -3.88
C LEU A 112 -7.17 18.59 -2.93
N VAL A 113 -6.79 18.00 -1.79
CA VAL A 113 -7.74 17.52 -0.77
C VAL A 113 -8.55 18.68 -0.20
N GLU A 114 -7.91 19.76 0.24
CA GLU A 114 -8.58 20.92 0.83
C GLU A 114 -9.58 21.56 -0.14
N ARG A 115 -9.23 21.61 -1.43
CA ARG A 115 -10.11 22.09 -2.49
C ARG A 115 -11.28 21.14 -2.75
N SER A 116 -11.01 19.84 -2.84
CA SER A 116 -12.01 18.82 -3.14
C SER A 116 -12.97 18.57 -1.98
N ALA A 117 -12.55 18.77 -0.74
CA ALA A 117 -13.42 18.61 0.45
C ALA A 117 -14.65 19.54 0.46
N ARG A 118 -14.69 20.56 -0.41
CA ARG A 118 -15.83 21.48 -0.54
C ARG A 118 -16.92 20.96 -1.48
N ALA A 119 -16.66 19.90 -2.24
CA ALA A 119 -17.61 19.35 -3.21
C ALA A 119 -17.41 17.83 -3.35
N ASP A 120 -18.41 17.06 -2.96
CA ASP A 120 -18.35 15.59 -2.90
C ASP A 120 -17.89 14.95 -4.21
N ASP A 121 -18.35 15.43 -5.35
CA ASP A 121 -17.96 14.88 -6.66
C ASP A 121 -16.45 15.01 -6.90
N ARG A 122 -15.84 16.15 -6.52
CA ARG A 122 -14.40 16.36 -6.66
C ARG A 122 -13.59 15.49 -5.71
N LEU A 123 -14.12 15.24 -4.51
CA LEU A 123 -13.50 14.33 -3.56
C LEU A 123 -13.53 12.89 -4.09
N ARG A 124 -14.64 12.47 -4.72
CA ARG A 124 -14.74 11.17 -5.40
C ARG A 124 -13.79 11.06 -6.59
N ASP A 125 -13.65 12.11 -7.39
CA ASP A 125 -12.73 12.14 -8.53
C ASP A 125 -11.27 12.01 -8.07
N LEU A 126 -10.87 12.77 -7.05
CA LEU A 126 -9.54 12.70 -6.45
C LEU A 126 -9.27 11.31 -5.85
N ALA A 127 -10.21 10.78 -5.08
CA ALA A 127 -10.14 9.44 -4.49
C ALA A 127 -9.93 8.36 -5.57
N SER A 128 -10.77 8.38 -6.61
CA SER A 128 -10.70 7.42 -7.71
C SER A 128 -9.40 7.55 -8.51
N PHE A 129 -8.91 8.78 -8.68
CA PHE A 129 -7.64 9.05 -9.36
C PHE A 129 -6.44 8.48 -8.58
N VAL A 130 -6.39 8.70 -7.26
CA VAL A 130 -5.32 8.17 -6.39
C VAL A 130 -5.39 6.64 -6.32
N ALA A 131 -6.58 6.08 -6.08
CA ALA A 131 -6.78 4.65 -5.93
C ALA A 131 -6.57 3.88 -7.25
N GLY A 132 -6.93 4.47 -8.39
CA GLY A 132 -6.88 3.83 -9.70
C GLY A 132 -5.51 3.82 -10.37
N ASP A 133 -4.59 4.71 -9.98
CA ASP A 133 -3.25 4.78 -10.60
C ASP A 133 -2.34 3.62 -10.17
N GLY A 134 -2.49 3.14 -8.93
CA GLY A 134 -1.71 2.03 -8.39
C GLY A 134 -0.26 2.36 -7.97
N GLN A 135 0.29 3.51 -8.39
CA GLN A 135 1.57 4.00 -7.87
C GLN A 135 1.39 5.15 -6.88
N LEU A 136 0.36 5.98 -7.05
CA LEU A 136 0.07 7.08 -6.14
C LEU A 136 -0.24 6.58 -4.72
N ARG A 137 0.23 7.35 -3.74
CA ARG A 137 -0.07 7.12 -2.32
C ARG A 137 -1.14 8.09 -1.85
N GLY A 138 -1.94 7.69 -0.89
CA GLY A 138 -2.90 8.57 -0.25
C GLY A 138 -2.21 9.51 0.75
N SER A 139 -3.02 10.33 1.40
CA SER A 139 -2.64 11.01 2.63
C SER A 139 -3.66 10.70 3.71
N VAL A 140 -3.29 10.95 4.97
CA VAL A 140 -4.21 10.80 6.11
C VAL A 140 -5.41 11.72 5.93
N GLU A 141 -5.18 12.96 5.50
CA GLU A 141 -6.24 13.95 5.27
C GLU A 141 -7.22 13.53 4.18
N LEU A 142 -6.74 12.93 3.08
CA LEU A 142 -7.61 12.38 2.04
C LEU A 142 -8.45 11.23 2.58
N ALA A 143 -7.83 10.31 3.32
CA ALA A 143 -8.53 9.17 3.90
C ALA A 143 -9.60 9.63 4.90
N GLU A 144 -9.27 10.55 5.80
CA GLU A 144 -10.22 11.10 6.77
C GLU A 144 -11.37 11.87 6.10
N ALA A 145 -11.07 12.72 5.11
CA ALA A 145 -12.09 13.44 4.36
C ALA A 145 -13.04 12.47 3.64
N TYR A 146 -12.49 11.43 3.00
CA TYR A 146 -13.31 10.43 2.32
C TYR A 146 -14.08 9.54 3.30
N SER A 147 -13.52 9.19 4.46
CA SER A 147 -14.24 8.48 5.52
C SER A 147 -15.41 9.29 6.07
N ALA A 148 -15.26 10.60 6.23
CA ALA A 148 -16.35 11.48 6.65
C ALA A 148 -17.46 11.58 5.57
N PHE A 149 -17.06 11.64 4.30
CA PHE A 149 -17.99 11.57 3.16
C PHE A 149 -18.74 10.23 3.12
N TRP A 150 -18.03 9.10 3.24
CA TRP A 150 -18.60 7.74 3.20
C TRP A 150 -19.62 7.50 4.32
N GLN A 151 -19.39 8.01 5.54
CA GLN A 151 -20.30 7.83 6.67
C GLN A 151 -21.71 8.41 6.43
N GLN A 152 -21.86 9.35 5.48
CA GLN A 152 -23.16 9.96 5.15
C GLN A 152 -24.04 9.01 4.33
N SER A 153 -23.44 8.16 3.50
CA SER A 153 -24.16 7.24 2.62
C SER A 153 -23.28 6.01 2.33
N PRO A 154 -23.16 5.08 3.30
CA PRO A 154 -22.27 3.94 3.18
C PRO A 154 -22.83 2.90 2.20
N ASP A 155 -22.10 2.63 1.12
CA ASP A 155 -22.46 1.59 0.12
C ASP A 155 -21.29 0.63 -0.15
N ARG A 156 -21.51 -0.43 -0.94
CA ARG A 156 -20.48 -1.46 -1.22
C ARG A 156 -19.21 -0.85 -1.82
N THR A 157 -19.40 0.00 -2.82
CA THR A 157 -18.34 0.59 -3.64
C THR A 157 -17.57 1.63 -2.83
N THR A 158 -18.28 2.53 -2.16
CA THR A 158 -17.68 3.59 -1.34
C THR A 158 -17.01 3.03 -0.08
N THR A 159 -17.48 1.92 0.48
CA THR A 159 -16.78 1.21 1.57
C THR A 159 -15.42 0.66 1.11
N GLY A 160 -15.39 0.01 -0.05
CA GLY A 160 -14.14 -0.48 -0.64
C GLY A 160 -13.14 0.65 -0.89
N MET A 161 -13.61 1.74 -1.48
CA MET A 161 -12.78 2.94 -1.72
C MET A 161 -12.27 3.56 -0.41
N MET A 162 -13.13 3.68 0.60
CA MET A 162 -12.76 4.24 1.91
C MET A 162 -11.64 3.43 2.57
N LEU A 163 -11.78 2.10 2.61
CA LEU A 163 -10.74 1.21 3.14
C LEU A 163 -9.45 1.25 2.30
N GLN A 164 -9.57 1.30 0.98
CA GLN A 164 -8.42 1.39 0.08
C GLN A 164 -7.64 2.69 0.29
N LEU A 165 -8.30 3.85 0.36
CA LEU A 165 -7.63 5.13 0.62
C LEU A 165 -6.97 5.17 1.99
N ALA A 166 -7.63 4.63 3.01
CA ALA A 166 -7.06 4.52 4.35
C ALA A 166 -5.80 3.66 4.33
N ALA A 167 -5.75 2.57 3.56
CA ALA A 167 -4.55 1.76 3.39
C ALA A 167 -3.46 2.50 2.58
N LEU A 168 -3.85 3.23 1.53
CA LEU A 168 -2.92 4.01 0.70
C LEU A 168 -2.30 5.22 1.43
N SER A 169 -2.91 5.68 2.53
CA SER A 169 -2.35 6.75 3.38
C SER A 169 -1.02 6.37 4.04
N ASP A 170 -0.67 5.07 4.04
CA ASP A 170 0.50 4.51 4.72
C ASP A 170 0.55 4.82 6.22
N ASP A 171 -0.61 5.10 6.83
CA ASP A 171 -0.77 5.29 8.27
C ASP A 171 -1.62 4.15 8.87
N ALA A 172 -0.99 3.36 9.74
CA ALA A 172 -1.63 2.16 10.30
C ALA A 172 -2.82 2.49 11.22
N ASP A 173 -2.78 3.64 11.91
CA ASP A 173 -3.88 4.07 12.78
C ASP A 173 -5.09 4.55 11.97
N THR A 174 -4.86 5.27 10.87
CA THR A 174 -5.90 5.70 9.94
C THR A 174 -6.61 4.49 9.34
N PHE A 175 -5.85 3.49 8.86
CA PHE A 175 -6.44 2.24 8.37
C PHE A 175 -7.20 1.48 9.47
N ARG A 176 -6.65 1.39 10.69
CA ARG A 176 -7.31 0.75 11.83
C ARG A 176 -8.67 1.41 12.13
N LYS A 177 -8.71 2.74 12.24
CA LYS A 177 -9.94 3.50 12.49
C LYS A 177 -10.98 3.25 11.39
N ALA A 178 -10.56 3.30 10.12
CA ALA A 178 -11.43 3.02 8.98
C ALA A 178 -12.08 1.63 9.06
N VAL A 179 -11.29 0.60 9.41
CA VAL A 179 -11.80 -0.76 9.62
C VAL A 179 -12.77 -0.83 10.80
N GLU A 180 -12.44 -0.21 11.93
CA GLU A 180 -13.31 -0.19 13.12
C GLU A 180 -14.67 0.46 12.80
N ILE A 181 -14.67 1.59 12.08
CA ILE A 181 -15.91 2.26 11.68
C ILE A 181 -16.71 1.37 10.71
N ALA A 182 -16.08 0.75 9.72
CA ALA A 182 -16.77 -0.16 8.79
C ALA A 182 -17.41 -1.35 9.52
N CYS A 183 -16.71 -1.95 10.49
CA CYS A 183 -17.25 -3.04 11.31
C CYS A 183 -18.43 -2.58 12.18
N LEU A 184 -18.35 -1.40 12.79
CA LEU A 184 -19.47 -0.83 13.57
C LEU A 184 -20.72 -0.63 12.71
N PHE A 185 -20.56 -0.05 11.52
CA PHE A 185 -21.68 0.16 10.58
C PHE A 185 -22.29 -1.16 10.09
N TRP A 186 -21.46 -2.19 9.90
CA TRP A 186 -21.92 -3.53 9.56
C TRP A 186 -22.71 -4.17 10.71
N GLN A 187 -22.19 -4.10 11.94
CA GLN A 187 -22.87 -4.62 13.14
C GLN A 187 -24.21 -3.92 13.40
N SER A 188 -24.32 -2.63 13.07
CA SER A 188 -25.58 -1.88 13.18
C SER A 188 -26.54 -2.11 12.00
N GLY A 189 -26.21 -2.98 11.04
CA GLY A 189 -27.05 -3.27 9.88
C GLY A 189 -27.10 -2.15 8.82
N GLN A 190 -26.21 -1.15 8.89
CA GLN A 190 -26.13 -0.05 7.92
C GLN A 190 -25.37 -0.43 6.65
N LEU A 191 -24.75 -1.61 6.63
CA LEU A 191 -24.08 -2.20 5.46
C LEU A 191 -24.74 -3.55 5.08
N PRO A 192 -26.05 -3.58 4.76
CA PRO A 192 -26.77 -4.83 4.49
C PRO A 192 -26.24 -5.61 3.28
N GLN A 193 -25.53 -4.94 2.37
CA GLN A 193 -24.90 -5.51 1.18
C GLN A 193 -23.68 -6.40 1.46
N PHE A 194 -23.14 -6.39 2.68
CA PHE A 194 -21.96 -7.18 3.05
C PHE A 194 -22.34 -8.32 3.99
N LYS A 195 -21.94 -9.54 3.63
CA LYS A 195 -21.78 -10.60 4.63
C LYS A 195 -20.52 -10.34 5.47
N GLY A 196 -20.49 -10.82 6.72
CA GLY A 196 -19.32 -10.65 7.59
C GLY A 196 -18.03 -11.17 6.95
N GLU A 197 -18.12 -12.31 6.24
CA GLU A 197 -17.00 -12.90 5.49
C GLU A 197 -16.54 -12.03 4.31
N GLU A 198 -17.46 -11.38 3.57
CA GLU A 198 -17.08 -10.49 2.46
C GLU A 198 -16.37 -9.23 2.99
N LEU A 199 -16.86 -8.66 4.10
CA LEU A 199 -16.22 -7.52 4.75
C LEU A 199 -14.83 -7.90 5.26
N ARG A 200 -14.68 -9.09 5.85
CA ARG A 200 -13.38 -9.63 6.28
C ARG A 200 -12.39 -9.72 5.11
N GLN A 201 -12.81 -10.33 4.00
CA GLN A 201 -11.98 -10.49 2.81
C GLN A 201 -11.58 -9.13 2.22
N LEU A 202 -12.51 -8.16 2.21
CA LEU A 202 -12.24 -6.81 1.76
C LEU A 202 -11.15 -6.16 2.63
N VAL A 203 -11.29 -6.18 3.96
CA VAL A 203 -10.30 -5.62 4.89
C VAL A 203 -8.94 -6.31 4.72
N ASP A 204 -8.91 -7.63 4.62
CA ASP A 204 -7.68 -8.40 4.42
C ASP A 204 -7.00 -8.02 3.10
N SER A 205 -7.75 -7.79 2.02
CA SER A 205 -7.19 -7.36 0.74
C SER A 205 -6.54 -5.97 0.83
N GLN A 206 -7.18 -5.02 1.51
CA GLN A 206 -6.68 -3.64 1.61
C GLN A 206 -5.49 -3.54 2.57
N TYR A 207 -5.41 -4.40 3.59
CA TYR A 207 -4.27 -4.46 4.50
C TYR A 207 -2.93 -4.71 3.77
N TRP A 208 -2.94 -5.41 2.63
CA TRP A 208 -1.72 -5.64 1.85
C TRP A 208 -1.24 -4.41 1.08
N LEU A 209 -2.08 -3.39 0.88
CA LEU A 209 -1.71 -2.14 0.22
C LEU A 209 -0.91 -1.20 1.12
N LEU A 210 -1.05 -1.32 2.44
CA LEU A 210 -0.23 -0.59 3.40
C LEU A 210 1.27 -0.83 3.13
N SER A 211 2.06 0.24 3.17
CA SER A 211 3.51 0.14 3.08
C SER A 211 4.08 -0.87 4.09
N ALA A 212 5.23 -1.45 3.73
CA ALA A 212 5.94 -2.35 4.63
C ALA A 212 6.34 -1.66 5.94
N ASP A 213 6.65 -0.36 5.88
CA ASP A 213 7.03 0.44 7.04
C ASP A 213 5.84 0.63 7.98
N ALA A 214 4.68 1.05 7.46
CA ALA A 214 3.45 1.20 8.25
C ALA A 214 3.09 -0.09 9.00
N ARG A 215 3.19 -1.24 8.34
CA ARG A 215 2.90 -2.56 8.92
C ARG A 215 3.92 -3.05 9.95
N ARG A 216 5.11 -2.45 10.00
CA ARG A 216 6.20 -2.79 10.95
C ARG A 216 6.25 -1.86 12.16
N THR A 217 5.50 -0.76 12.14
CA THR A 217 5.37 0.14 13.29
C THR A 217 4.64 -0.52 14.47
N GLY A 218 4.72 0.08 15.66
CA GLY A 218 3.92 -0.34 16.83
C GLY A 218 2.42 -0.27 16.56
N ALA A 219 1.95 0.79 15.87
CA ALA A 219 0.57 0.90 15.41
C ALA A 219 0.18 -0.23 14.44
N GLY A 220 1.10 -0.63 13.55
CA GLY A 220 0.93 -1.79 12.68
C GLY A 220 0.78 -3.12 13.42
N PHE A 221 1.46 -3.29 14.56
CA PHE A 221 1.27 -4.47 15.44
C PHE A 221 -0.12 -4.47 16.09
N VAL A 222 -0.53 -3.33 16.67
CA VAL A 222 -1.88 -3.18 17.26
C VAL A 222 -2.97 -3.43 16.23
N LEU A 223 -2.81 -2.91 15.01
CA LEU A 223 -3.68 -3.17 13.88
C LEU A 223 -3.78 -4.67 13.59
N LYS A 224 -2.67 -5.43 13.51
CA LYS A 224 -2.71 -6.88 13.28
C LYS A 224 -3.49 -7.62 14.36
N GLN A 225 -3.28 -7.27 15.63
CA GLN A 225 -4.01 -7.87 16.74
C GLN A 225 -5.52 -7.58 16.64
N LYS A 226 -5.88 -6.34 16.32
CA LYS A 226 -7.27 -5.92 16.12
C LYS A 226 -7.93 -6.61 14.93
N LEU A 227 -7.22 -6.75 13.81
CA LEU A 227 -7.71 -7.54 12.67
C LEU A 227 -7.91 -9.00 13.07
N GLY A 228 -7.02 -9.56 13.89
CA GLY A 228 -7.18 -10.90 14.45
C GLY A 228 -8.48 -11.07 15.25
N SER A 229 -8.80 -10.14 16.15
CA SER A 229 -10.04 -10.19 16.93
C SER A 229 -11.28 -9.99 16.04
N LEU A 230 -11.23 -9.04 15.11
CA LEU A 230 -12.33 -8.77 14.18
C LEU A 230 -12.62 -9.97 13.28
N ARG A 231 -11.59 -10.72 12.84
CA ARG A 231 -11.81 -11.97 12.09
C ARG A 231 -12.62 -12.97 12.91
N ALA A 232 -12.27 -13.16 14.19
CA ALA A 232 -13.00 -14.07 15.06
C ALA A 232 -14.46 -13.63 15.25
N GLU A 233 -14.69 -12.33 15.47
CA GLU A 233 -16.04 -11.76 15.63
C GLU A 233 -16.89 -11.91 14.36
N LEU A 234 -16.34 -11.57 13.19
CA LEU A 234 -17.04 -11.69 11.90
C LEU A 234 -17.35 -13.15 11.54
N SER A 235 -16.48 -14.09 11.89
CA SER A 235 -16.72 -15.53 11.69
C SER A 235 -17.81 -16.06 12.62
N ALA A 236 -17.79 -15.70 13.91
CA ALA A 236 -18.82 -16.14 14.87
C ALA A 236 -20.22 -15.61 14.50
N ALA A 237 -20.30 -14.37 14.02
CA ALA A 237 -21.56 -13.79 13.58
C ALA A 237 -22.12 -14.46 12.31
N HIS A 238 -21.26 -15.01 11.45
CA HIS A 238 -21.71 -15.81 10.30
C HIS A 238 -22.34 -17.13 10.74
N GLU A 239 -21.74 -17.82 11.70
CA GLU A 239 -22.21 -19.10 12.21
C GLU A 239 -23.54 -18.96 12.97
N SER A 240 -23.74 -17.86 13.69
CA SER A 240 -25.01 -17.55 14.36
C SER A 240 -26.15 -17.15 13.40
N ALA A 241 -25.84 -16.77 12.16
CA ALA A 241 -26.83 -16.38 11.16
C ALA A 241 -27.22 -17.53 10.21
N ALA A 242 -26.59 -18.71 10.35
CA ALA A 242 -26.98 -19.90 9.61
C ALA A 242 -28.28 -20.47 10.21
N PRO A 243 -29.35 -20.65 9.42
CA PRO A 243 -30.62 -21.15 9.94
C PRO A 243 -30.46 -22.60 10.39
N SER A 244 -30.90 -22.89 11.62
CA SER A 244 -30.94 -24.22 12.24
C SER A 244 -32.02 -25.14 11.63
N ASP A 245 -32.25 -25.06 10.33
CA ASP A 245 -33.43 -25.62 9.65
C ASP A 245 -33.28 -27.08 9.22
N GLU A 246 -32.14 -27.73 9.50
CA GLU A 246 -31.83 -29.07 8.98
C GLU A 246 -31.95 -30.21 10.01
N ARG A 247 -32.66 -30.01 11.13
CA ARG A 247 -32.84 -31.06 12.17
C ARG A 247 -34.27 -31.44 12.52
N ALA A 248 -35.27 -31.03 11.75
CA ALA A 248 -36.68 -31.32 12.05
C ALA A 248 -37.40 -32.25 11.04
N VAL A 249 -36.70 -32.87 10.08
CA VAL A 249 -37.33 -33.75 9.07
C VAL A 249 -36.64 -35.11 9.00
N GLU A 250 -36.48 -35.81 10.12
CA GLU A 250 -36.14 -37.24 10.06
C GLU A 250 -36.61 -38.04 11.29
N THR A 251 -37.86 -37.85 11.73
CA THR A 251 -38.50 -38.81 12.65
C THR A 251 -40.02 -38.86 12.45
N ASP A 252 -40.53 -39.23 11.26
CA ASP A 252 -41.92 -39.74 11.17
C ASP A 252 -42.24 -40.55 9.90
N VAL A 253 -41.42 -41.55 9.57
CA VAL A 253 -41.81 -42.58 8.59
C VAL A 253 -41.45 -43.96 9.16
N LYS A 254 -42.06 -44.32 10.28
CA LYS A 254 -42.07 -45.70 10.76
C LYS A 254 -43.33 -46.04 11.53
N ASP A 255 -44.49 -45.67 10.99
CA ASP A 255 -45.74 -46.31 11.34
C ASP A 255 -46.82 -46.00 10.31
N ARG A 256 -47.02 -46.92 9.35
CA ARG A 256 -48.29 -47.17 8.63
C ARG A 256 -48.07 -48.21 7.53
N GLY A 257 -48.71 -49.36 7.69
CA GLY A 257 -49.11 -50.26 6.60
C GLY A 257 -48.34 -51.57 6.55
#